data_AF-A0A2R4XG06-F1
#
_entry.id   AF-A0A2R4XG06-F1
#
_cell.length_a   1.000
_cell.length_b   1.000
_cell.length_c   1.000
_cell.angle_alpha   90.00
_cell.angle_beta   90.00
_cell.angle_gamma   90.00
#
_symmetry.space_group_name_H-M   'P 1'
#
loop_
_entity.id
_entity.type
_entity.pdbx_description
1 polymer ?
#
loop_
_entity_poly.entity_id
_entity_poly.type
_entity_poly.pdbx_seq_one_letter_code
_entity_poly.pdbx_strand_id
1 'polypeptide(L)'
;MAIALPTQLRLQPTKGTHPLWDDSSGMAEATAIDPASPGLSQGLLIRLRQWDEVFQRAAPDPTEKNLPQGKLAPFVWHFADMKNEWAWYEQGVSIAADLNQEMQRLWATQSTLGKLVVRLSNLETLIRRAMGTQSPWEWKPEDHVAEIGQQCGVPEIGRVIERLNELSVARAETPDWDGDTNEDIAKAQLMFGQILGAVPSHYLDDIAQGFSSDQADTRFYVGYGMAKHGKAALPWLTRAIQNESNLVTRTTLDMLIGAIE
;
A
#
# COMPACT_ATOMS: atom_id res chain seq x y z
N MET A 1 27.39 -7.48 -26.03
CA MET A 1 27.52 -6.40 -25.02
C MET A 1 27.12 -6.98 -23.68
N ALA A 2 27.93 -6.79 -22.64
CA ALA A 2 27.49 -7.14 -21.29
C ALA A 2 26.37 -6.17 -20.92
N ILE A 3 25.19 -6.71 -20.61
CA ILE A 3 24.07 -5.89 -20.13
C ILE A 3 24.41 -5.52 -18.69
N ALA A 4 24.53 -4.23 -18.40
CA ALA A 4 24.68 -3.76 -17.02
C ALA A 4 23.40 -4.13 -16.28
N LEU A 5 23.50 -5.01 -15.29
CA LEU A 5 22.37 -5.34 -14.42
C LEU A 5 22.11 -4.17 -13.47
N PRO A 6 20.84 -3.85 -13.18
CA PRO A 6 20.51 -2.82 -12.20
C PRO A 6 21.04 -3.23 -10.83
N THR A 7 21.44 -2.26 -10.01
CA THR A 7 21.85 -2.52 -8.62
C THR A 7 20.65 -2.78 -7.71
N GLN A 8 19.48 -2.27 -8.08
CA GLN A 8 18.24 -2.48 -7.37
C GLN A 8 17.09 -2.43 -8.37
N LEU A 9 16.17 -3.38 -8.28
CA LEU A 9 15.04 -3.44 -9.19
C LEU A 9 13.76 -3.11 -8.44
N ARG A 10 12.89 -2.28 -9.02
CA ARG A 10 11.57 -1.99 -8.49
C ARG A 10 10.47 -2.40 -9.45
N LEU A 11 9.52 -3.21 -8.96
CA LEU A 11 8.27 -3.48 -9.67
C LEU A 11 7.24 -2.42 -9.27
N GLN A 12 6.92 -1.49 -10.17
CA GLN A 12 5.93 -0.43 -9.97
C GLN A 12 5.20 -0.10 -11.27
N PRO A 13 3.87 -0.29 -11.34
CA PRO A 13 3.08 0.05 -12.52
C PRO A 13 2.92 1.57 -12.65
N THR A 14 3.00 2.09 -13.87
CA THR A 14 2.77 3.51 -14.17
C THR A 14 2.22 3.65 -15.59
N LYS A 15 1.20 4.49 -15.78
CA LYS A 15 0.57 4.66 -17.09
C LYS A 15 1.61 5.11 -18.11
N GLY A 16 1.72 4.38 -19.23
CA GLY A 16 2.62 4.69 -20.33
C GLY A 16 4.10 4.39 -20.08
N THR A 17 4.45 3.73 -18.97
CA THR A 17 5.85 3.39 -18.65
C THR A 17 5.97 1.92 -18.30
N HIS A 18 7.12 1.31 -18.59
CA HIS A 18 7.41 -0.06 -18.17
C HIS A 18 7.30 -0.22 -16.66
N PRO A 19 6.86 -1.40 -16.18
CA PRO A 19 6.65 -1.62 -14.76
C PRO A 19 7.94 -1.88 -13.97
N LEU A 20 9.10 -1.97 -14.64
CA LEU A 20 10.38 -2.24 -14.02
C LEU A 20 11.27 -0.99 -14.03
N TRP A 21 11.88 -0.72 -12.89
CA TRP A 21 12.67 0.49 -12.67
C TRP A 21 13.97 0.18 -11.94
N ASP A 22 15.08 0.83 -12.33
CA ASP A 22 16.34 0.82 -11.59
C ASP A 22 16.23 1.86 -10.48
N ASP A 23 16.09 1.41 -9.24
CA ASP A 23 15.88 2.29 -8.10
C ASP A 23 17.21 2.54 -7.38
N SER A 24 18.07 3.38 -7.96
CA SER A 24 19.39 3.69 -7.39
C SER A 24 19.38 4.80 -6.33
N SER A 25 18.25 5.46 -6.06
CA SER A 25 18.23 6.68 -5.24
C SER A 25 16.99 6.89 -4.35
N GLY A 26 16.02 5.98 -4.34
CA GLY A 26 14.98 5.97 -3.30
C GLY A 26 13.84 6.97 -3.47
N MET A 27 13.93 8.05 -4.26
CA MET A 27 12.77 8.82 -4.77
C MET A 27 13.13 9.67 -6.00
N ALA A 28 12.18 9.77 -6.94
CA ALA A 28 12.10 10.66 -8.11
C ALA A 28 12.93 10.34 -9.38
N GLU A 29 14.01 9.56 -9.31
CA GLU A 29 14.90 9.34 -10.49
C GLU A 29 15.06 7.87 -10.90
N ALA A 30 14.11 7.01 -10.54
CA ALA A 30 14.19 5.62 -10.99
C ALA A 30 14.16 5.59 -12.52
N THR A 31 15.10 4.86 -13.13
CA THR A 31 15.18 4.76 -14.60
C THR A 31 14.34 3.58 -15.05
N ALA A 32 13.38 3.80 -15.97
CA ALA A 32 12.59 2.71 -16.53
C ALA A 32 13.53 1.72 -17.23
N ILE A 33 13.47 0.45 -16.81
CA ILE A 33 14.25 -0.63 -17.41
C ILE A 33 13.32 -1.39 -18.34
N ASP A 34 13.74 -1.57 -19.59
CA ASP A 34 13.09 -2.54 -20.47
C ASP A 34 13.19 -3.93 -19.81
N PRO A 35 12.07 -4.59 -19.49
CA PRO A 35 12.07 -5.89 -18.85
C PRO A 35 12.91 -6.96 -19.54
N ALA A 36 13.15 -6.86 -20.85
CA ALA A 36 14.00 -7.79 -21.57
C ALA A 36 15.51 -7.61 -21.28
N SER A 37 15.91 -6.45 -20.75
CA SER A 37 17.32 -6.09 -20.51
C SER A 37 18.02 -6.95 -19.45
N PRO A 38 17.43 -7.27 -18.28
CA PRO A 38 18.15 -8.02 -17.25
C PRO A 38 18.42 -9.49 -17.61
N GLY A 39 17.89 -10.00 -18.72
CA GLY A 39 18.04 -11.41 -19.10
C GLY A 39 17.05 -12.34 -18.38
N LEU A 40 15.86 -11.82 -18.05
CA LEU A 40 14.75 -12.59 -17.47
C LEU A 40 14.23 -13.66 -18.46
N SER A 41 13.63 -14.71 -17.91
CA SER A 41 13.03 -15.78 -18.69
C SER A 41 11.86 -15.27 -19.55
N GLN A 42 11.67 -15.86 -20.73
CA GLN A 42 10.56 -15.49 -21.63
C GLN A 42 9.19 -15.66 -20.96
N GLY A 43 9.04 -16.67 -20.09
CA GLY A 43 7.80 -16.89 -19.34
C GLY A 43 7.47 -15.74 -18.39
N LEU A 44 8.47 -15.25 -17.64
CA LEU A 44 8.30 -14.11 -16.74
C LEU A 44 8.01 -12.82 -17.51
N LEU A 45 8.70 -12.60 -18.64
CA LEU A 45 8.46 -11.43 -19.50
C LEU A 45 7.03 -11.38 -20.06
N ILE A 46 6.50 -12.52 -20.49
CA ILE A 46 5.12 -12.63 -20.98
C ILE A 46 4.14 -12.30 -19.86
N ARG A 47 4.33 -12.87 -18.66
CA ARG A 47 3.46 -12.62 -17.51
C ARG A 47 3.49 -11.16 -17.07
N LEU A 48 4.68 -10.57 -16.99
CA LEU A 48 4.86 -9.16 -16.65
C LEU A 48 4.14 -8.25 -17.65
N ARG A 49 4.28 -8.54 -18.95
CA ARG A 49 3.59 -7.78 -20.00
C ARG A 49 2.07 -7.90 -19.89
N GLN A 50 1.55 -9.12 -19.73
CA GLN A 50 0.10 -9.35 -19.58
C GLN A 50 -0.46 -8.64 -18.35
N TRP A 51 0.25 -8.71 -17.23
CA TRP A 51 -0.10 -8.04 -16.00
C TRP A 51 -0.08 -6.50 -16.14
N ASP A 52 0.93 -5.94 -16.78
CA ASP A 52 1.01 -4.51 -17.07
C ASP A 52 -0.09 -4.08 -18.06
N GLU A 53 -0.38 -4.84 -19.11
CA GLU A 53 -1.46 -4.52 -20.05
C GLU A 53 -2.84 -4.41 -19.39
N VAL A 54 -3.11 -5.21 -18.35
CA VAL A 54 -4.33 -5.08 -17.54
C VAL A 54 -4.34 -3.74 -16.82
N PHE A 55 -3.23 -3.37 -16.19
CA PHE A 55 -3.08 -2.07 -15.54
C PHE A 55 -3.21 -0.91 -16.54
N GLN A 56 -2.53 -0.97 -17.69
CA GLN A 56 -2.57 0.08 -18.71
C GLN A 56 -3.98 0.28 -19.29
N ARG A 57 -4.83 -0.75 -19.31
CA ARG A 57 -6.23 -0.64 -19.71
C ARG A 57 -7.14 -0.05 -18.63
N ALA A 58 -6.88 -0.37 -17.36
CA ALA A 58 -7.66 0.11 -16.22
C ALA A 58 -7.27 1.53 -15.78
N ALA A 59 -6.00 1.91 -15.92
CA ALA A 59 -5.51 3.20 -15.48
C ALA A 59 -6.05 4.34 -16.39
N PRO A 60 -6.61 5.41 -15.81
CA PRO A 60 -7.11 6.55 -16.55
C PRO A 60 -5.99 7.22 -17.37
N ASP A 61 -6.34 7.82 -18.50
CA ASP A 61 -5.38 8.59 -19.28
C ASP A 61 -5.06 9.91 -18.52
N PRO A 62 -3.79 10.17 -18.18
CA PRO A 62 -3.39 11.39 -17.47
C PRO A 62 -3.66 12.68 -18.27
N THR A 63 -4.04 12.58 -19.55
CA THR A 63 -4.37 13.71 -20.43
C THR A 63 -5.87 13.97 -20.60
N GLU A 64 -6.75 13.16 -19.98
CA GLU A 64 -8.19 13.35 -20.06
C GLU A 64 -8.64 14.66 -19.37
N LYS A 65 -9.16 15.59 -20.17
CA LYS A 65 -9.58 16.95 -19.75
C LYS A 65 -10.81 17.01 -18.84
N ASN A 66 -11.50 15.88 -18.64
CA ASN A 66 -12.70 15.78 -17.80
C ASN A 66 -12.40 15.28 -16.38
N LEU A 67 -11.13 15.08 -16.04
CA LEU A 67 -10.72 14.92 -14.65
C LEU A 67 -11.04 16.23 -13.92
N PRO A 68 -11.65 16.20 -12.71
CA PRO A 68 -12.01 17.40 -11.96
C PRO A 68 -10.82 18.36 -11.93
N GLN A 69 -11.01 19.60 -12.40
CA GLN A 69 -9.94 20.59 -12.48
C GLN A 69 -9.27 20.73 -11.11
N GLY A 70 -8.01 20.27 -11.03
CA GLY A 70 -7.19 20.29 -9.82
C GLY A 70 -6.94 18.94 -9.14
N LYS A 71 -7.62 17.85 -9.53
CA LYS A 71 -7.41 16.52 -8.94
C LYS A 71 -7.60 15.41 -9.98
N LEU A 72 -6.49 14.73 -10.31
CA LEU A 72 -6.33 13.29 -10.60
C LEU A 72 -4.99 13.14 -11.33
N ALA A 73 -3.97 12.75 -10.57
CA ALA A 73 -2.66 12.42 -11.08
C ALA A 73 -2.67 11.02 -11.77
N PRO A 74 -1.66 10.65 -12.59
CA PRO A 74 -1.58 9.40 -13.38
C PRO A 74 -1.66 8.05 -12.63
N PHE A 75 -1.99 8.05 -11.33
CA PHE A 75 -1.73 6.95 -10.41
C PHE A 75 -2.98 6.43 -9.71
N VAL A 76 -4.16 6.91 -10.09
CA VAL A 76 -5.41 6.38 -9.55
C VAL A 76 -5.77 5.10 -10.28
N TRP A 77 -5.97 4.04 -9.52
CA TRP A 77 -6.31 2.74 -10.06
C TRP A 77 -7.82 2.67 -10.17
N HIS A 78 -8.30 2.57 -11.41
CA HIS A 78 -9.72 2.41 -11.66
C HIS A 78 -9.93 1.07 -12.34
N PHE A 79 -9.80 0.01 -11.56
CA PHE A 79 -10.33 -1.28 -11.98
C PHE A 79 -11.85 -1.18 -12.04
N ALA A 80 -12.42 -1.71 -13.13
CA ALA A 80 -13.87 -1.66 -13.36
C ALA A 80 -14.66 -2.43 -12.29
N ASP A 81 -14.04 -3.43 -11.68
CA ASP A 81 -14.57 -4.17 -10.54
C ASP A 81 -13.42 -4.68 -9.64
N MET A 82 -13.75 -4.90 -8.37
CA MET A 82 -12.79 -5.36 -7.35
C MET A 82 -12.21 -6.75 -7.64
N LYS A 83 -12.95 -7.62 -8.33
CA LYS A 83 -12.47 -8.98 -8.61
C LYS A 83 -11.28 -8.93 -9.56
N ASN A 84 -11.32 -8.06 -10.57
CA ASN A 84 -10.22 -7.85 -11.49
C ASN A 84 -9.03 -7.17 -10.81
N GLU A 85 -9.27 -6.24 -9.89
CA GLU A 85 -8.20 -5.62 -9.10
C GLU A 85 -7.47 -6.64 -8.23
N TRP A 86 -8.21 -7.49 -7.51
CA TRP A 86 -7.64 -8.57 -6.72
C TRP A 86 -6.83 -9.55 -7.58
N ALA A 87 -7.40 -10.01 -8.69
CA ALA A 87 -6.69 -10.91 -9.60
C ALA A 87 -5.40 -10.28 -10.14
N TRP A 88 -5.44 -8.98 -10.48
CA TRP A 88 -4.27 -8.23 -10.90
C TRP A 88 -3.24 -8.09 -9.77
N TYR A 89 -3.67 -7.80 -8.55
CA TYR A 89 -2.79 -7.66 -7.40
C TYR A 89 -2.09 -8.99 -7.06
N GLU A 90 -2.84 -10.08 -6.95
CA GLU A 90 -2.30 -11.43 -6.69
C GLU A 90 -1.30 -11.85 -7.76
N GLN A 91 -1.61 -11.58 -9.04
CA GLN A 91 -0.70 -11.83 -10.14
C GLN A 91 0.57 -10.99 -10.01
N GLY A 92 0.46 -9.73 -9.60
CA GLY A 92 1.59 -8.84 -9.35
C GLY A 92 2.50 -9.35 -8.22
N VAL A 93 1.92 -9.82 -7.11
CA VAL A 93 2.66 -10.44 -5.99
C VAL A 93 3.40 -11.69 -6.46
N SER A 94 2.74 -12.56 -7.25
CA SER A 94 3.38 -13.75 -7.80
C SER A 94 4.51 -13.41 -8.77
N ILE A 95 4.30 -12.43 -9.66
CA ILE A 95 5.35 -11.94 -10.59
C ILE A 95 6.53 -11.39 -9.81
N ALA A 96 6.29 -10.66 -8.73
CA ALA A 96 7.34 -10.10 -7.89
C ALA A 96 8.19 -11.19 -7.23
N ALA A 97 7.58 -12.28 -6.76
CA ALA A 97 8.29 -13.42 -6.19
C ALA A 97 9.21 -14.10 -7.22
N ASP A 98 8.68 -14.37 -8.43
CA ASP A 98 9.46 -14.99 -9.51
C ASP A 98 10.57 -14.07 -10.00
N LEU A 99 10.29 -12.77 -10.10
CA LEU A 99 11.27 -11.75 -10.44
C LEU A 99 12.40 -11.71 -9.41
N ASN A 100 12.10 -11.80 -8.11
CA ASN A 100 13.11 -11.85 -7.08
C ASN A 100 14.01 -13.08 -7.23
N GLN A 101 13.42 -14.25 -7.50
CA GLN A 101 14.17 -15.49 -7.68
C GLN A 101 15.11 -15.43 -8.89
N GLU A 102 14.62 -14.95 -10.04
CA GLU A 102 15.43 -14.82 -11.25
C GLU A 102 16.53 -13.76 -11.08
N MET A 103 16.22 -12.61 -10.46
CA MET A 103 17.21 -11.56 -10.22
C MET A 103 18.29 -11.99 -9.22
N GLN A 104 17.94 -12.73 -8.16
CA GLN A 104 18.94 -13.30 -7.25
C GLN A 104 19.90 -14.25 -7.97
N ARG A 105 19.39 -15.10 -8.89
CA ARG A 105 20.22 -15.97 -9.72
C ARG A 105 21.16 -15.16 -10.62
N LEU A 106 20.66 -14.09 -11.25
CA LEU A 106 21.44 -13.24 -12.14
C LEU A 106 22.51 -12.46 -11.37
N TRP A 107 22.14 -11.82 -10.25
CA TRP A 107 23.07 -11.08 -9.39
C TRP A 107 24.10 -11.97 -8.71
N ALA A 108 23.78 -13.22 -8.35
CA ALA A 108 24.77 -14.14 -7.77
C ALA A 108 25.98 -14.40 -8.69
N THR A 109 25.85 -14.15 -9.99
CA THR A 109 26.96 -14.26 -10.95
C THR A 109 27.83 -13.00 -11.03
N GLN A 110 27.37 -11.90 -10.45
CA GLN A 110 28.10 -10.64 -10.33
C GLN A 110 28.49 -10.45 -8.86
N SER A 111 29.66 -9.88 -8.56
CA SER A 111 30.14 -9.70 -7.18
C SER A 111 29.33 -8.66 -6.37
N THR A 112 28.12 -8.32 -6.82
CA THR A 112 27.23 -7.28 -6.28
C THR A 112 25.86 -7.89 -6.00
N LEU A 113 25.47 -7.90 -4.72
CA LEU A 113 24.12 -8.27 -4.31
C LEU A 113 23.18 -7.10 -4.61
N GLY A 114 22.35 -7.24 -5.64
CA GLY A 114 21.21 -6.35 -5.82
C GLY A 114 20.01 -6.78 -4.97
N LYS A 115 19.06 -5.86 -4.78
CA LYS A 115 17.81 -6.10 -4.04
C LYS A 115 16.59 -5.86 -4.94
N LEU A 116 15.61 -6.76 -4.91
CA LEU A 116 14.28 -6.44 -5.45
C LEU A 116 13.49 -5.66 -4.39
N VAL A 117 12.91 -4.54 -4.79
CA VAL A 117 11.92 -3.79 -4.02
C VAL A 117 10.60 -3.89 -4.76
N VAL A 118 9.59 -4.45 -4.11
CA VAL A 118 8.26 -4.56 -4.71
C VAL A 118 7.47 -3.34 -4.26
N ARG A 119 7.05 -2.49 -5.22
CA ARG A 119 6.18 -1.35 -4.94
C ARG A 119 4.94 -1.45 -5.82
N LEU A 120 4.08 -2.40 -5.46
CA LEU A 120 2.75 -2.48 -6.04
C LEU A 120 1.92 -1.29 -5.57
N SER A 121 1.91 -1.00 -4.26
CA SER A 121 1.25 0.16 -3.64
C SER A 121 1.85 1.51 -4.03
N ASN A 122 1.00 2.50 -4.27
CA ASN A 122 1.36 3.91 -4.44
C ASN A 122 1.13 4.76 -3.19
N LEU A 123 0.82 4.16 -2.03
CA LEU A 123 0.47 4.86 -0.80
C LEU A 123 1.46 5.97 -0.41
N GLU A 124 2.76 5.72 -0.42
CA GLU A 124 3.78 6.71 -0.06
C GLU A 124 3.84 7.88 -1.05
N THR A 125 3.45 7.64 -2.30
CA THR A 125 3.34 8.71 -3.31
C THR A 125 2.07 9.54 -3.07
N LEU A 126 0.96 8.90 -2.70
CA LEU A 126 -0.29 9.59 -2.33
C LEU A 126 -0.07 10.49 -1.11
N ILE A 127 0.57 9.96 -0.06
CA ILE A 127 0.91 10.71 1.16
C ILE A 127 1.80 11.90 0.84
N ARG A 128 2.87 11.71 0.05
CA ARG A 128 3.78 12.81 -0.30
C ARG A 128 3.08 13.91 -1.09
N ARG A 129 2.19 13.54 -2.03
CA ARG A 129 1.42 14.52 -2.80
C ARG A 129 0.46 15.31 -1.92
N ALA A 130 -0.25 14.62 -1.02
CA ALA A 130 -1.13 15.23 -0.05
C ALA A 130 -0.39 16.23 0.85
N MET A 131 0.81 15.88 1.31
CA MET A 131 1.66 16.77 2.10
C MET A 131 2.20 17.97 1.28
N GLY A 132 2.38 17.80 -0.03
CA GLY A 132 2.87 18.86 -0.91
C GLY A 132 4.25 19.34 -0.50
N THR A 133 4.40 20.65 -0.28
CA THR A 133 5.63 21.27 0.23
C THR A 133 5.59 21.54 1.73
N GLN A 134 4.55 21.09 2.43
CA GLN A 134 4.42 21.32 3.87
C GLN A 134 5.49 20.52 4.61
N SER A 135 5.98 21.10 5.71
CA SER A 135 6.83 20.39 6.65
C SER A 135 6.04 19.23 7.27
N PRO A 136 6.65 18.04 7.51
CA PRO A 136 6.01 16.95 8.23
C PRO A 136 5.43 17.37 9.60
N TRP A 137 6.01 18.41 10.21
CA TRP A 137 5.61 18.94 11.52
C TRP A 137 4.44 19.93 11.46
N GLU A 138 4.14 20.48 10.27
CA GLU A 138 3.04 21.42 10.03
C GLU A 138 1.88 20.76 9.29
N TRP A 139 2.13 19.59 8.71
CA TRP A 139 1.14 18.83 7.96
C TRP A 139 0.02 18.37 8.90
N LYS A 140 -1.22 18.65 8.50
CA LYS A 140 -2.43 18.18 9.19
C LYS A 140 -3.01 17.02 8.39
N PRO A 141 -2.80 15.77 8.80
CA PRO A 141 -3.24 14.62 8.02
C PRO A 141 -4.77 14.62 7.82
N GLU A 142 -5.53 15.11 8.79
CA GLU A 142 -7.00 15.17 8.77
C GLU A 142 -7.57 15.88 7.53
N ASP A 143 -6.86 16.90 7.02
CA ASP A 143 -7.30 17.67 5.85
C ASP A 143 -7.11 16.90 4.53
N HIS A 144 -6.32 15.83 4.55
CA HIS A 144 -5.89 15.11 3.35
C HIS A 144 -6.17 13.60 3.36
N VAL A 145 -6.38 12.99 4.54
CA VAL A 145 -6.67 11.55 4.68
C VAL A 145 -7.89 11.12 3.86
N ALA A 146 -8.89 12.00 3.73
CA ALA A 146 -10.05 11.76 2.88
C ALA A 146 -9.65 11.60 1.40
N GLU A 147 -8.83 12.50 0.89
CA GLU A 147 -8.35 12.45 -0.50
C GLU A 147 -7.44 11.25 -0.76
N ILE A 148 -6.60 10.87 0.21
CA ILE A 148 -5.76 9.69 0.11
C ILE A 148 -6.64 8.43 0.09
N GLY A 149 -7.54 8.27 1.06
CA GLY A 149 -8.42 7.11 1.18
C GLY A 149 -9.28 6.88 -0.07
N GLN A 150 -9.81 7.95 -0.66
CA GLN A 150 -10.60 7.86 -1.91
C GLN A 150 -9.80 7.39 -3.12
N GLN A 151 -8.47 7.42 -3.05
CA GLN A 151 -7.58 6.92 -4.11
C GLN A 151 -6.97 5.55 -3.78
N CYS A 152 -7.23 5.01 -2.59
CA CYS A 152 -6.73 3.70 -2.20
C CYS A 152 -7.50 2.58 -2.88
N GLY A 153 -6.77 1.65 -3.49
CA GLY A 153 -7.26 0.34 -3.91
C GLY A 153 -6.74 -0.77 -2.98
N VAL A 154 -6.87 -2.02 -3.44
CA VAL A 154 -6.46 -3.23 -2.70
C VAL A 154 -4.99 -3.14 -2.25
N PRO A 155 -4.01 -2.84 -3.12
CA PRO A 155 -2.62 -2.73 -2.68
C PRO A 155 -2.32 -1.55 -1.74
N GLU A 156 -3.03 -0.41 -1.82
CA GLU A 156 -2.89 0.65 -0.81
C GLU A 156 -3.42 0.20 0.55
N ILE A 157 -4.58 -0.46 0.60
CA ILE A 157 -5.14 -0.98 1.85
C ILE A 157 -4.18 -1.99 2.48
N GLY A 158 -3.67 -2.93 1.69
CA GLY A 158 -2.64 -3.89 2.14
C GLY A 158 -1.42 -3.18 2.71
N ARG A 159 -0.92 -2.16 2.01
CA ARG A 159 0.23 -1.37 2.47
C ARG A 159 -0.06 -0.57 3.74
N VAL A 160 -1.26 -0.01 3.90
CA VAL A 160 -1.67 0.66 5.14
C VAL A 160 -1.65 -0.32 6.31
N ILE A 161 -2.18 -1.54 6.13
CA ILE A 161 -2.17 -2.59 7.17
C ILE A 161 -0.74 -3.00 7.50
N GLU A 162 0.14 -3.17 6.51
CA GLU A 162 1.57 -3.42 6.75
C GLU A 162 2.24 -2.31 7.55
N ARG A 163 1.99 -1.04 7.21
CA ARG A 163 2.53 0.10 7.98
C ARG A 163 2.02 0.11 9.42
N LEU A 164 0.75 -0.24 9.65
CA LEU A 164 0.21 -0.40 11.00
C LEU A 164 0.95 -1.50 11.77
N ASN A 165 1.21 -2.65 11.14
CA ASN A 165 1.99 -3.74 11.76
C ASN A 165 3.41 -3.30 12.11
N GLU A 166 4.11 -2.66 11.17
CA GLU A 166 5.46 -2.11 11.38
C GLU A 166 5.49 -1.13 12.56
N LEU A 167 4.50 -0.24 12.65
CA LEU A 167 4.37 0.72 13.74
C LEU A 167 4.02 0.05 15.08
N SER A 168 3.16 -0.97 15.07
CA SER A 168 2.85 -1.74 16.29
C SER A 168 4.08 -2.46 16.84
N VAL A 169 4.91 -3.04 15.98
CA VAL A 169 6.19 -3.65 16.38
C VAL A 169 7.14 -2.59 16.93
N ALA A 170 7.32 -1.48 16.21
CA ALA A 170 8.17 -0.38 16.66
C ALA A 170 7.74 0.17 18.02
N ARG A 171 6.43 0.28 18.27
CA ARG A 171 5.89 0.71 19.56
C ARG A 171 6.26 -0.25 20.69
N ALA A 172 6.11 -1.55 20.46
CA ALA A 172 6.44 -2.58 21.45
C ALA A 172 7.94 -2.61 21.79
N GLU A 173 8.79 -2.21 20.85
CA GLU A 173 10.25 -2.10 21.03
C GLU A 173 10.70 -0.76 21.62
N THR A 174 9.83 0.27 21.61
CA THR A 174 10.13 1.61 22.13
C THR A 174 10.07 1.60 23.66
N PRO A 175 11.16 2.00 24.37
CA PRO A 175 11.16 2.06 25.83
C PRO A 175 10.09 3.02 26.40
N ASP A 176 9.50 2.68 27.54
CA ASP A 176 8.43 3.48 28.17
C ASP A 176 8.84 4.93 28.53
N TRP A 177 10.14 5.19 28.67
CA TRP A 177 10.65 6.54 28.95
C TRP A 177 10.73 7.43 27.71
N ASP A 178 10.70 6.86 26.51
CA ASP A 178 10.70 7.57 25.24
C ASP A 178 9.26 7.88 24.80
N GLY A 179 8.66 8.84 25.51
CA GLY A 179 7.29 9.28 25.27
C GLY A 179 7.11 9.95 23.91
N ASP A 180 8.10 10.68 23.43
CA ASP A 180 8.04 11.41 22.16
C ASP A 180 7.93 10.44 20.97
N THR A 181 8.78 9.42 20.93
CA THR A 181 8.71 8.38 19.89
C THR A 181 7.37 7.63 19.93
N ASN A 182 6.89 7.29 21.13
CA ASN A 182 5.59 6.64 21.29
C ASN A 182 4.42 7.52 20.81
N GLU A 183 4.49 8.83 21.03
CA GLU A 183 3.49 9.79 20.54
C GLU A 183 3.50 9.89 19.02
N ASP A 184 4.68 9.96 18.40
CA ASP A 184 4.81 10.01 16.94
C ASP A 184 4.34 8.73 16.26
N ILE A 185 4.63 7.57 16.85
CA ILE A 185 4.09 6.28 16.39
C ILE A 185 2.56 6.29 16.46
N ALA A 186 1.97 6.74 17.58
CA ALA A 186 0.53 6.80 17.74
C ALA A 186 -0.14 7.76 16.73
N LYS A 187 0.47 8.93 16.46
CA LYS A 187 0.01 9.86 15.41
C LYS A 187 0.02 9.21 14.03
N ALA A 188 1.10 8.49 13.69
CA ALA A 188 1.19 7.79 12.41
C ALA A 188 0.13 6.67 12.29
N GLN A 189 -0.07 5.89 13.35
CA GLN A 189 -1.10 4.85 13.37
C GLN A 189 -2.52 5.44 13.24
N LEU A 190 -2.79 6.56 13.92
CA LEU A 190 -4.06 7.26 13.81
C LEU A 190 -4.31 7.73 12.36
N MET A 191 -3.32 8.34 11.72
CA MET A 191 -3.41 8.74 10.32
C MET A 191 -3.74 7.55 9.41
N PHE A 192 -3.07 6.42 9.58
CA PHE A 192 -3.34 5.22 8.81
C PHE A 192 -4.75 4.65 9.06
N GLY A 193 -5.22 4.65 10.31
CA GLY A 193 -6.60 4.31 10.65
C GLY A 193 -7.62 5.26 9.99
N GLN A 194 -7.33 6.56 9.94
CA GLN A 194 -8.17 7.55 9.25
C GLN A 194 -8.19 7.33 7.72
N ILE A 195 -7.07 6.96 7.12
CA ILE A 195 -7.01 6.58 5.70
C ILE A 195 -7.97 5.41 5.45
N LEU A 196 -7.91 4.33 6.25
CA LEU A 196 -8.83 3.19 6.14
C LEU A 196 -10.30 3.61 6.29
N GLY A 197 -10.58 4.59 7.16
CA GLY A 197 -11.92 5.14 7.33
C GLY A 197 -12.43 6.00 6.16
N ALA A 198 -11.53 6.44 5.28
CA ALA A 198 -11.84 7.22 4.09
C ALA A 198 -11.86 6.42 2.79
N VAL A 199 -11.43 5.15 2.83
CA VAL A 199 -11.51 4.21 1.70
C VAL A 199 -12.97 4.03 1.27
N PRO A 200 -13.28 3.82 -0.02
CA PRO A 200 -14.62 3.45 -0.44
C PRO A 200 -15.15 2.17 0.24
N SER A 201 -16.40 2.19 0.68
CA SER A 201 -17.00 1.11 1.49
C SER A 201 -17.12 -0.24 0.77
N HIS A 202 -16.87 -0.33 -0.53
CA HIS A 202 -16.83 -1.61 -1.22
C HIS A 202 -15.59 -2.43 -0.84
N TYR A 203 -14.52 -1.81 -0.33
CA TYR A 203 -13.31 -2.48 0.15
C TYR A 203 -13.38 -2.93 1.63
N LEU A 204 -14.56 -2.98 2.25
CA LEU A 204 -14.67 -3.34 3.67
C LEU A 204 -14.11 -4.72 3.99
N ASP A 205 -14.24 -5.69 3.09
CA ASP A 205 -13.63 -7.01 3.23
C ASP A 205 -12.10 -6.95 3.26
N ASP A 206 -11.50 -6.04 2.48
CA ASP A 206 -10.06 -5.88 2.36
C ASP A 206 -9.47 -5.20 3.59
N ILE A 207 -10.17 -4.17 4.09
CA ILE A 207 -9.83 -3.52 5.36
C ILE A 207 -9.91 -4.54 6.51
N ALA A 208 -10.94 -5.38 6.53
CA ALA A 208 -11.17 -6.36 7.57
C ALA A 208 -10.10 -7.47 7.64
N GLN A 209 -9.31 -7.68 6.56
CA GLN A 209 -8.15 -8.58 6.62
C GLN A 209 -7.16 -8.16 7.72
N GLY A 210 -7.09 -6.86 8.03
CA GLY A 210 -6.26 -6.32 9.10
C GLY A 210 -6.59 -6.85 10.49
N PHE A 211 -7.80 -7.35 10.73
CA PHE A 211 -8.15 -8.02 11.99
C PHE A 211 -7.44 -9.37 12.19
N SER A 212 -6.84 -9.94 11.15
CA SER A 212 -6.03 -11.16 11.25
C SER A 212 -4.59 -10.89 11.67
N SER A 213 -4.19 -9.63 11.89
CA SER A 213 -2.85 -9.30 12.38
C SER A 213 -2.60 -9.88 13.77
N ASP A 214 -1.38 -10.34 14.04
CA ASP A 214 -0.94 -10.74 15.38
C ASP A 214 -0.82 -9.55 16.34
N GLN A 215 -0.70 -8.33 15.81
CA GLN A 215 -0.50 -7.10 16.57
C GLN A 215 -1.84 -6.50 17.03
N ALA A 216 -2.08 -6.46 18.34
CA ALA A 216 -3.33 -5.92 18.91
C ALA A 216 -3.56 -4.45 18.53
N ASP A 217 -2.50 -3.63 18.57
CA ASP A 217 -2.56 -2.23 18.14
C ASP A 217 -3.00 -2.09 16.67
N THR A 218 -2.53 -2.96 15.77
CA THR A 218 -2.99 -2.94 14.38
C THR A 218 -4.49 -3.23 14.29
N ARG A 219 -4.97 -4.27 14.99
CA ARG A 219 -6.41 -4.60 15.02
C ARG A 219 -7.24 -3.45 15.59
N PHE A 220 -6.73 -2.74 16.60
CA PHE A 220 -7.35 -1.53 17.14
C PHE A 220 -7.52 -0.44 16.06
N TYR A 221 -6.47 -0.07 15.34
CA TYR A 221 -6.55 1.01 14.34
C TYR A 221 -7.33 0.61 13.09
N VAL A 222 -7.34 -0.69 12.74
CA VAL A 222 -8.26 -1.23 11.72
C VAL A 222 -9.71 -1.06 12.17
N GLY A 223 -10.03 -1.40 13.43
CA GLY A 223 -11.35 -1.18 14.01
C GLY A 223 -11.77 0.29 14.02
N TYR A 224 -10.86 1.18 14.40
CA TYR A 224 -11.06 2.63 14.35
C TYR A 224 -11.43 3.10 12.94
N GLY A 225 -10.68 2.66 11.93
CA GLY A 225 -10.96 2.97 10.52
C GLY A 225 -12.30 2.41 10.07
N MET A 226 -12.58 1.14 10.35
CA MET A 226 -13.85 0.50 9.98
C MET A 226 -15.07 1.20 10.58
N ALA A 227 -14.98 1.67 11.83
CA ALA A 227 -16.09 2.39 12.47
C ALA A 227 -16.51 3.67 11.70
N LYS A 228 -15.62 4.28 10.92
CA LYS A 228 -15.96 5.44 10.08
C LYS A 228 -16.93 5.13 8.94
N HIS A 229 -17.06 3.85 8.58
CA HIS A 229 -18.03 3.37 7.59
C HIS A 229 -19.44 3.14 8.20
N GLY A 230 -19.60 3.41 9.49
CA GLY A 230 -20.88 3.31 10.20
C GLY A 230 -21.47 1.90 10.15
N LYS A 231 -22.81 1.83 10.03
CA LYS A 231 -23.57 0.56 10.07
C LYS A 231 -23.12 -0.48 9.03
N ALA A 232 -22.52 -0.04 7.93
CA ALA A 232 -21.98 -0.96 6.94
C ALA A 232 -20.91 -1.86 7.57
N ALA A 233 -20.01 -1.34 8.42
CA ALA A 233 -18.91 -2.10 9.01
C ALA A 233 -19.30 -3.07 10.14
N LEU A 234 -20.54 -3.02 10.65
CA LEU A 234 -20.97 -3.79 11.82
C LEU A 234 -20.66 -5.30 11.73
N PRO A 235 -20.95 -6.01 10.62
CA PRO A 235 -20.69 -7.45 10.54
C PRO A 235 -19.22 -7.82 10.79
N TRP A 236 -18.29 -6.98 10.32
CA TRP A 236 -16.86 -7.20 10.49
C TRP A 236 -16.40 -6.84 11.91
N LEU A 237 -16.87 -5.73 12.48
CA LEU A 237 -16.56 -5.34 13.85
C LEU A 237 -17.08 -6.35 14.88
N THR A 238 -18.32 -6.84 14.69
CA THR A 238 -18.91 -7.89 15.55
C THR A 238 -18.14 -9.21 15.45
N ARG A 239 -17.61 -9.55 14.27
CA ARG A 239 -16.74 -10.73 14.13
C ARG A 239 -15.38 -10.51 14.80
N ALA A 240 -14.81 -9.33 14.65
CA ALA A 240 -13.52 -8.98 15.24
C ALA A 240 -13.55 -9.06 16.77
N ILE A 241 -14.57 -8.50 17.43
CA ILE A 241 -14.71 -8.54 18.89
C ILE A 241 -14.87 -9.98 19.43
N GLN A 242 -15.54 -10.87 18.69
CA GLN A 242 -15.70 -12.28 19.09
C GLN A 242 -14.36 -13.02 19.14
N ASN A 243 -13.43 -12.66 18.26
CA ASN A 243 -12.11 -13.28 18.15
C ASN A 243 -11.02 -12.53 18.92
N GLU A 244 -11.33 -11.36 19.51
CA GLU A 244 -10.35 -10.52 20.18
C GLU A 244 -10.06 -11.01 21.61
N SER A 245 -8.78 -11.29 21.85
CA SER A 245 -8.24 -11.76 23.14
C SER A 245 -7.62 -10.62 23.95
N ASN A 246 -7.17 -9.55 23.31
CA ASN A 246 -6.63 -8.37 23.98
C ASN A 246 -7.77 -7.53 24.57
N LEU A 247 -7.79 -7.38 25.90
CA LEU A 247 -8.88 -6.70 26.62
C LEU A 247 -9.07 -5.23 26.21
N VAL A 248 -7.98 -4.50 25.99
CA VAL A 248 -8.02 -3.07 25.62
C VAL A 248 -8.61 -2.91 24.22
N THR A 249 -8.13 -3.72 23.27
CA THR A 249 -8.63 -3.73 21.89
C THR A 249 -10.10 -4.14 21.87
N ARG A 250 -10.47 -5.21 22.58
CA ARG A 250 -11.85 -5.71 22.67
C ARG A 250 -12.81 -4.65 23.22
N THR A 251 -12.44 -4.00 24.33
CA THR A 251 -13.25 -2.95 24.95
C THR A 251 -13.41 -1.76 24.02
N THR A 252 -12.37 -1.40 23.28
CA THR A 252 -12.45 -0.32 22.30
C THR A 252 -13.35 -0.68 21.13
N LEU A 253 -13.23 -1.89 20.57
CA LEU A 253 -14.12 -2.34 19.51
C LEU A 253 -15.58 -2.34 19.96
N ASP A 254 -15.86 -2.74 21.20
CA ASP A 254 -17.21 -2.68 21.79
C ASP A 254 -17.76 -1.24 21.84
N MET A 255 -16.94 -0.28 22.31
CA MET A 255 -17.30 1.14 22.32
C MET A 255 -17.54 1.68 20.90
N LEU A 256 -16.72 1.27 19.93
CA LEU A 256 -16.87 1.69 18.53
C LEU A 256 -18.17 1.13 17.92
N ILE A 257 -18.52 -0.12 18.21
CA ILE A 257 -19.79 -0.73 17.80
C ILE A 257 -20.97 0.06 18.40
N GLY A 258 -20.96 0.31 19.71
CA GLY A 258 -22.03 1.07 20.38
C GLY A 258 -22.18 2.51 19.88
N ALA A 259 -21.12 3.10 19.30
CA ALA A 259 -21.17 4.45 18.73
C ALA A 259 -21.79 4.51 17.31
N ILE A 260 -21.92 3.36 16.62
CA ILE A 260 -22.39 3.30 15.22
C ILE A 260 -23.71 2.51 15.05
N GLU A 261 -24.20 1.86 16.11
CA GLU A 261 -25.54 1.26 16.20
C GLU A 261 -26.66 2.31 16.25
#